data_AF-A0A7C8ZGW4-F1
#
_entry.id   AF-A0A7C8ZGW4-F1
#
_cell.length_a   1.000
_cell.length_b   1.000
_cell.length_c   1.000
_cell.angle_alpha   90.00
_cell.angle_beta   90.00
_cell.angle_gamma   90.00
#
_symmetry.space_group_name_H-M   'P 1'
#
loop_
_entity.id
_entity.type
_entity.pdbx_description
1 polymer ?
#
loop_
_entity_poly.entity_id
_entity_poly.type
_entity_poly.pdbx_seq_one_letter_code
_entity_poly.pdbx_strand_id
1 'polypeptide(L)'
;FSRFTEIQLQFHLFCDFSILRMDFLTPLLSIVDKSVGFVARQIGHVVYFKHRVEGMLSKLEELKDTRDDLKREVDRAELEGLSRTRQVQRWMQQVEEAEAEIDLILAKSTQLEGKCFCRAVCCLKYKLSRKVLEKENKIRELITRKASLDVRVASELLPNDILPSKPTVGLNAVLQLVLKSLADDETGIIGIYGMGGAGKTTLLKEINNEYLTRTHEFEAVIWVTVSKDFGVDRVQYALLSRLGLSYEETEIRERLASRLYSFMRRIKFLLLLDDIWQGIDLEKVGVPAPDKKN
;
A
#
# COMPACT_ATOMS: atom_id res chain seq x y z
N PHE A 1 34.73 -95.58 -38.19
CA PHE A 1 35.55 -94.41 -38.58
C PHE A 1 35.07 -93.94 -39.95
N SER A 2 33.94 -93.24 -40.09
CA SER A 2 33.49 -92.04 -39.37
C SER A 2 34.51 -90.92 -39.46
N ARG A 3 34.08 -89.86 -40.15
CA ARG A 3 34.55 -88.47 -40.08
C ARG A 3 35.98 -88.25 -40.57
N PHE A 4 36.11 -87.79 -41.81
CA PHE A 4 36.95 -86.62 -42.16
C PHE A 4 36.83 -86.21 -43.64
N THR A 5 35.83 -86.70 -44.39
CA THR A 5 35.50 -86.25 -45.76
C THR A 5 34.60 -85.01 -45.82
N GLU A 6 34.42 -84.25 -44.74
CA GLU A 6 33.53 -83.08 -44.72
C GLU A 6 34.20 -81.80 -44.19
N ILE A 7 35.50 -81.65 -44.43
CA ILE A 7 36.20 -80.36 -44.29
C ILE A 7 35.80 -79.36 -45.39
N GLN A 8 34.87 -79.68 -46.31
CA GLN A 8 34.53 -78.81 -47.44
C GLN A 8 33.08 -78.33 -47.55
N LEU A 9 32.21 -78.58 -46.55
CA LEU A 9 30.77 -78.24 -46.65
C LEU A 9 30.24 -77.18 -45.67
N GLN A 10 31.05 -76.63 -44.76
CA GLN A 10 30.59 -75.55 -43.87
C GLN A 10 30.89 -74.11 -44.33
N PHE A 11 31.52 -73.94 -45.50
CA PHE A 11 31.80 -72.61 -46.06
C PHE A 11 30.73 -72.08 -47.03
N HIS A 12 29.60 -72.79 -47.22
CA HIS A 12 28.62 -72.42 -48.25
C HIS A 12 27.17 -72.23 -47.80
N LEU A 13 26.90 -72.11 -46.49
CA LEU A 13 25.58 -71.69 -45.99
C LEU A 13 25.67 -70.51 -45.01
N PHE A 14 26.73 -69.70 -45.16
CA PHE A 14 26.85 -68.40 -44.51
C PHE A 14 26.12 -67.28 -45.26
N CYS A 15 25.31 -67.60 -46.27
CA CYS A 15 24.40 -66.66 -46.92
C CYS A 15 23.00 -67.26 -46.93
N ASP A 16 22.04 -66.50 -46.42
CA ASP A 16 20.58 -66.63 -46.63
C ASP A 16 19.67 -67.18 -45.54
N PHE A 17 19.97 -67.12 -44.23
CA PHE A 17 18.87 -67.13 -43.23
C PHE A 17 19.23 -66.43 -41.91
N SER A 18 19.41 -65.10 -41.94
CA SER A 18 19.14 -64.22 -40.78
C SER A 18 18.68 -62.82 -41.21
N ILE A 19 18.09 -62.70 -42.40
CA ILE A 19 17.17 -61.62 -42.74
C ILE A 19 15.83 -61.99 -42.10
N LEU A 20 15.70 -61.84 -40.77
CA LEU A 20 14.43 -61.71 -40.04
C LEU A 20 14.69 -61.69 -38.52
N ARG A 21 15.11 -60.52 -38.02
CA ARG A 21 14.63 -59.92 -36.73
C ARG A 21 15.35 -58.63 -36.32
N MET A 22 15.83 -57.81 -37.27
CA MET A 22 16.11 -56.38 -37.02
C MET A 22 14.89 -55.48 -37.26
N ASP A 23 13.74 -56.03 -37.69
CA ASP A 23 12.53 -55.23 -37.97
C ASP A 23 11.59 -55.05 -36.77
N PHE A 24 11.87 -55.73 -35.64
CA PHE A 24 11.07 -55.59 -34.41
C PHE A 24 11.66 -54.60 -33.40
N LEU A 25 12.96 -54.27 -33.49
CA LEU A 25 13.63 -53.40 -32.52
C LEU A 25 13.60 -51.91 -32.93
N THR A 26 13.54 -51.61 -34.22
CA THR A 26 13.42 -50.24 -34.77
C THR A 26 12.11 -49.54 -34.37
N PRO A 27 10.93 -50.20 -34.41
CA PRO A 27 9.70 -49.61 -33.89
C PRO A 27 9.78 -49.33 -32.39
N LEU A 28 10.31 -50.28 -31.60
CA LEU A 28 10.47 -50.14 -30.15
C LEU A 28 11.43 -48.98 -29.79
N LEU A 29 12.56 -48.87 -30.47
CA LEU A 29 13.49 -47.74 -30.31
C LEU A 29 12.83 -46.41 -30.67
N SER A 30 12.06 -46.34 -31.76
CA SER A 30 11.34 -45.10 -32.15
C SER A 30 10.23 -44.71 -31.16
N ILE A 31 9.60 -45.70 -30.51
CA ILE A 31 8.59 -45.49 -29.48
C ILE A 31 9.25 -45.01 -28.18
N VAL A 32 10.37 -45.61 -27.79
CA VAL A 32 11.17 -45.16 -26.63
C VAL A 32 11.68 -43.74 -26.88
N ASP A 33 12.19 -43.42 -28.06
CA ASP A 33 12.72 -42.09 -28.40
C ASP A 33 11.64 -41.01 -28.48
N LYS A 34 10.46 -41.32 -29.03
CA LYS A 34 9.27 -40.44 -28.98
C LYS A 34 8.74 -40.27 -27.56
N SER A 35 8.80 -41.32 -26.74
CA SER A 35 8.34 -41.27 -25.34
C SER A 35 9.32 -40.50 -24.46
N VAL A 36 10.62 -40.67 -24.65
CA VAL A 36 11.70 -39.89 -24.01
C VAL A 36 11.61 -38.44 -24.46
N GLY A 37 11.40 -38.18 -25.75
CA GLY A 37 11.17 -36.83 -26.26
C GLY A 37 9.91 -36.18 -25.68
N PHE A 38 8.83 -36.93 -25.49
CA PHE A 38 7.62 -36.44 -24.83
C PHE A 38 7.87 -36.14 -23.35
N VAL A 39 8.49 -37.07 -22.61
CA VAL A 39 8.82 -36.92 -21.19
C VAL A 39 9.83 -35.78 -20.98
N ALA A 40 10.85 -35.65 -21.82
CA ALA A 40 11.83 -34.55 -21.78
C ALA A 40 11.15 -33.19 -22.03
N ARG A 41 10.21 -33.12 -22.98
CA ARG A 41 9.43 -31.89 -23.25
C ARG A 41 8.53 -31.54 -22.06
N GLN A 42 7.92 -32.55 -21.46
CA GLN A 42 7.08 -32.45 -20.27
C GLN A 42 7.89 -32.02 -19.01
N ILE A 43 9.05 -32.62 -18.76
CA ILE A 43 9.99 -32.22 -17.70
C ILE A 43 10.50 -30.80 -17.96
N GLY A 44 10.85 -30.48 -19.21
CA GLY A 44 11.26 -29.14 -19.61
C GLY A 44 10.22 -28.08 -19.29
N HIS A 45 8.93 -28.35 -19.55
CA HIS A 45 7.85 -27.44 -19.17
C HIS A 45 7.70 -27.26 -17.66
N VAL A 46 7.91 -28.31 -16.87
CA VAL A 46 7.81 -28.24 -15.39
C VAL A 46 9.02 -27.51 -14.79
N VAL A 47 10.24 -27.83 -15.22
CA VAL A 47 11.47 -27.17 -14.76
C VAL A 47 11.47 -25.70 -15.16
N TYR A 48 11.10 -25.39 -16.41
CA TYR A 48 10.99 -24.01 -16.87
C TYR A 48 9.91 -23.26 -16.08
N PHE A 49 8.77 -23.88 -15.79
CA PHE A 49 7.74 -23.25 -14.96
C PHE A 49 8.25 -22.96 -13.55
N LYS A 50 8.95 -23.90 -12.90
CA LYS A 50 9.56 -23.70 -11.59
C LYS A 50 10.55 -22.53 -11.60
N HIS A 51 11.48 -22.51 -12.56
CA HIS A 51 12.44 -21.43 -12.72
C HIS A 51 11.75 -20.07 -12.98
N ARG A 52 10.64 -20.03 -13.74
CA ARG A 52 9.87 -18.79 -13.93
C ARG A 52 9.27 -18.30 -12.61
N VAL A 53 8.72 -19.19 -11.80
CA VAL A 53 8.13 -18.83 -10.50
C VAL A 53 9.22 -18.30 -9.58
N GLU A 54 10.38 -18.96 -9.50
CA GLU A 54 11.54 -18.49 -8.73
C GLU A 54 12.02 -17.11 -9.19
N GLY A 55 12.13 -16.88 -10.50
CA GLY A 55 12.49 -15.57 -11.05
C GLY A 55 11.47 -14.46 -10.75
N MET A 56 10.17 -14.78 -10.77
CA MET A 56 9.13 -13.84 -10.38
C MET A 56 9.19 -13.52 -8.88
N LEU A 57 9.43 -14.51 -8.03
CA LEU A 57 9.58 -14.34 -6.59
C LEU A 57 10.76 -13.42 -6.24
N SER A 58 11.91 -13.61 -6.90
CA SER A 58 13.07 -12.73 -6.72
C SER A 58 12.75 -11.28 -7.05
N LYS A 59 11.96 -11.02 -8.10
CA LYS A 59 11.54 -9.65 -8.47
C LYS A 59 10.48 -9.09 -7.54
N LEU A 60 9.62 -9.95 -6.98
CA LEU A 60 8.67 -9.53 -5.97
C LEU A 60 9.40 -9.04 -4.71
N GLU A 61 10.46 -9.73 -4.31
CA GLU A 61 11.29 -9.31 -3.18
C GLU A 61 11.93 -7.94 -3.43
N GLU A 62 12.51 -7.74 -4.62
CA GLU A 62 13.06 -6.43 -5.02
C GLU A 62 12.00 -5.31 -4.98
N LEU A 63 10.76 -5.61 -5.40
CA LEU A 63 9.65 -4.67 -5.33
C LEU A 63 9.22 -4.36 -3.88
N LYS A 64 9.21 -5.36 -3.00
CA LYS A 64 8.93 -5.21 -1.57
C LYS A 64 9.98 -4.35 -0.89
N ASP A 65 11.26 -4.61 -1.13
CA ASP A 65 12.37 -3.79 -0.62
C ASP A 65 12.21 -2.34 -1.07
N THR A 66 11.91 -2.14 -2.36
CA THR A 66 11.66 -0.81 -2.93
C THR A 66 10.47 -0.10 -2.28
N ARG A 67 9.38 -0.82 -2.01
CA ARG A 67 8.21 -0.29 -1.31
C ARG A 67 8.56 0.11 0.12
N ASP A 68 9.33 -0.71 0.83
CA ASP A 68 9.69 -0.48 2.22
C ASP A 68 10.69 0.69 2.36
N ASP A 69 11.60 0.86 1.41
CA ASP A 69 12.43 2.06 1.26
C ASP A 69 11.56 3.31 1.04
N LEU A 70 10.63 3.26 0.08
CA LEU A 70 9.73 4.38 -0.22
C LEU A 70 8.84 4.73 0.99
N LYS A 71 8.37 3.72 1.73
CA LYS A 71 7.59 3.91 2.94
C LYS A 71 8.40 4.65 4.01
N ARG A 72 9.68 4.30 4.18
CA ARG A 72 10.60 5.04 5.07
C ARG A 72 10.81 6.49 4.61
N GLU A 73 10.87 6.74 3.31
CA GLU A 73 10.97 8.10 2.77
C GLU A 73 9.69 8.92 3.01
N VAL A 74 8.52 8.32 2.79
CA VAL A 74 7.21 8.93 3.08
C VAL A 74 7.09 9.23 4.57
N ASP A 75 7.40 8.26 5.43
CA ASP A 75 7.32 8.43 6.88
C ASP A 75 8.19 9.61 7.36
N ARG A 76 9.38 9.78 6.78
CA ARG A 76 10.27 10.92 7.06
C ARG A 76 9.66 12.24 6.58
N ALA A 77 9.15 12.28 5.35
CA ALA A 77 8.54 13.47 4.78
C ALA A 77 7.28 13.90 5.56
N GLU A 78 6.46 12.94 5.98
CA GLU A 78 5.28 13.18 6.82
C GLU A 78 5.65 13.71 8.20
N LEU A 79 6.74 13.21 8.80
CA LEU A 79 7.30 13.81 10.01
C LEU A 79 7.86 15.20 9.76
N GLU A 80 8.26 15.54 8.54
CA GLU A 80 8.65 16.89 8.17
C GLU A 80 7.46 17.82 7.88
N GLY A 81 6.23 17.31 7.99
CA GLY A 81 5.01 18.06 7.73
C GLY A 81 4.64 18.14 6.25
N LEU A 82 5.23 17.29 5.41
CA LEU A 82 4.86 17.15 4.01
C LEU A 82 3.81 16.05 3.84
N SER A 83 3.00 16.15 2.79
CA SER A 83 2.03 15.12 2.43
C SER A 83 2.58 14.24 1.31
N ARG A 84 2.23 12.95 1.32
CA ARG A 84 2.61 12.03 0.24
C ARG A 84 1.80 12.32 -1.03
N THR A 85 2.39 12.16 -2.21
CA THR A 85 1.64 12.34 -3.46
C THR A 85 0.57 11.25 -3.67
N ARG A 86 -0.51 11.59 -4.39
CA ARG A 86 -1.50 10.59 -4.85
C ARG A 86 -0.89 9.51 -5.74
N GLN A 87 0.20 9.84 -6.44
CA GLN A 87 0.92 8.87 -7.28
C GLN A 87 1.63 7.84 -6.42
N VAL A 88 2.31 8.27 -5.34
CA VAL A 88 2.96 7.37 -4.37
C VAL A 88 1.93 6.48 -3.68
N GLN A 89 0.81 7.04 -3.22
CA GLN A 89 -0.25 6.25 -2.60
C GLN A 89 -0.79 5.17 -3.55
N ARG A 90 -1.11 5.54 -4.80
CA ARG A 90 -1.58 4.58 -5.80
C ARG A 90 -0.54 3.53 -6.12
N TRP A 91 0.74 3.91 -6.18
CA TRP A 91 1.81 2.96 -6.45
C TRP A 91 1.94 1.94 -5.32
N MET A 92 1.91 2.36 -4.05
CA MET A 92 1.95 1.44 -2.90
C MET A 92 0.76 0.47 -2.91
N GLN A 93 -0.44 0.97 -3.19
CA GLN A 93 -1.64 0.13 -3.31
C GLN A 93 -1.48 -0.93 -4.42
N GLN A 94 -0.91 -0.56 -5.58
CA GLN A 94 -0.66 -1.50 -6.68
C GLN A 94 0.38 -2.56 -6.32
N VAL A 95 1.34 -2.25 -5.45
CA VAL A 95 2.32 -3.22 -4.94
C VAL A 95 1.63 -4.22 -4.02
N GLU A 96 0.80 -3.75 -3.08
CA GLU A 96 0.03 -4.62 -2.17
C GLU A 96 -0.93 -5.55 -2.92
N GLU A 97 -1.62 -5.03 -3.95
CA GLU A 97 -2.49 -5.82 -4.82
C GLU A 97 -1.68 -6.90 -5.57
N ALA A 98 -0.52 -6.54 -6.12
CA ALA A 98 0.34 -7.48 -6.84
C ALA A 98 0.85 -8.59 -5.91
N GLU A 99 1.21 -8.27 -4.67
CA GLU A 99 1.61 -9.23 -3.65
C GLU A 99 0.48 -10.23 -3.35
N ALA A 100 -0.72 -9.73 -3.04
CA ALA A 100 -1.88 -10.57 -2.74
C ALA A 100 -2.24 -11.51 -3.91
N GLU A 101 -2.15 -11.01 -5.15
CA GLU A 101 -2.40 -11.82 -6.34
C GLU A 101 -1.33 -12.90 -6.56
N ILE A 102 -0.06 -12.61 -6.26
CA ILE A 102 1.02 -13.59 -6.36
C ILE A 102 0.87 -14.68 -5.30
N ASP A 103 0.49 -14.33 -4.07
CA ASP A 103 0.20 -15.32 -3.02
C ASP A 103 -0.90 -16.30 -3.46
N LEU A 104 -1.93 -15.81 -4.15
CA LEU A 104 -2.97 -16.66 -4.75
C LEU A 104 -2.45 -17.56 -5.88
N ILE A 105 -1.45 -17.10 -6.65
CA ILE A 105 -0.79 -17.92 -7.68
C ILE A 105 0.05 -19.01 -7.03
N LEU A 106 0.80 -18.70 -5.98
CA LEU A 106 1.65 -19.63 -5.25
C LEU A 106 0.81 -20.72 -4.57
N ALA A 107 -0.30 -20.34 -3.92
CA ALA A 107 -1.23 -21.30 -3.33
C ALA A 107 -1.82 -22.26 -4.38
N LYS A 108 -2.04 -21.80 -5.62
CA LYS A 108 -2.50 -22.65 -6.72
C LYS A 108 -1.39 -23.53 -7.29
N SER A 109 -0.13 -23.05 -7.34
CA SER A 109 0.98 -23.88 -7.81
C SER A 109 1.26 -25.03 -6.86
N THR A 110 1.26 -24.79 -5.54
CA THR A 110 1.49 -25.85 -4.53
C THR A 110 0.40 -26.91 -4.58
N GLN A 111 -0.86 -26.53 -4.78
CA GLN A 111 -1.96 -27.49 -5.00
C GLN A 111 -1.77 -28.38 -6.23
N LEU A 112 -0.92 -28.00 -7.19
CA LEU A 112 -0.66 -28.74 -8.42
C LEU A 112 0.68 -29.51 -8.37
N GLU A 113 1.45 -29.39 -7.30
CA GLU A 113 2.65 -30.18 -7.08
C GLU A 113 2.30 -31.65 -6.87
N GLY A 114 3.09 -32.55 -7.46
CA GLY A 114 2.87 -34.00 -7.36
C GLY A 114 1.66 -34.56 -8.14
N LYS A 115 0.89 -33.74 -8.87
CA LYS A 115 -0.29 -34.19 -9.64
C LYS A 115 0.04 -34.56 -11.10
N CYS A 116 -0.60 -35.63 -11.59
CA CYS A 116 -0.37 -36.37 -12.85
C CYS A 116 -0.22 -35.52 -14.15
N PHE A 117 0.55 -36.04 -15.13
CA PHE A 117 0.80 -35.50 -16.49
C PHE A 117 -0.39 -35.65 -17.47
N CYS A 118 -1.63 -35.56 -17.01
CA CYS A 118 -2.80 -35.64 -17.88
C CYS A 118 -3.18 -34.27 -18.48
N ARG A 119 -3.93 -34.28 -19.59
CA ARG A 119 -4.31 -33.09 -20.38
C ARG A 119 -4.97 -32.00 -19.53
N ALA A 120 -5.75 -32.36 -18.50
CA ALA A 120 -6.39 -31.41 -17.60
C ALA A 120 -5.40 -30.63 -16.72
N VAL A 121 -4.41 -31.31 -16.12
CA VAL A 121 -3.40 -30.68 -15.25
C VAL A 121 -2.42 -29.84 -16.08
N CYS A 122 -2.01 -30.30 -17.27
CA CYS A 122 -1.14 -29.51 -18.16
C CYS A 122 -1.82 -28.21 -18.64
N CYS A 123 -3.13 -28.24 -18.94
CA CYS A 123 -3.89 -27.03 -19.29
C CYS A 123 -3.94 -26.03 -18.12
N LEU A 124 -4.07 -26.51 -16.87
CA LEU A 124 -4.05 -25.65 -15.68
C LEU A 124 -2.66 -25.05 -15.44
N LYS A 125 -1.59 -25.85 -15.53
CA LYS A 125 -0.20 -25.35 -15.43
C LYS A 125 0.12 -24.32 -16.52
N TYR A 126 -0.36 -24.51 -17.75
CA TYR A 126 -0.21 -23.53 -18.82
C TYR A 126 -0.93 -22.20 -18.50
N LYS A 127 -2.18 -22.27 -18.03
CA LYS A 127 -2.93 -21.07 -17.60
C LYS A 127 -2.21 -20.35 -16.46
N LEU A 128 -1.69 -21.09 -15.50
CA LEU A 128 -0.93 -20.54 -14.37
C LEU A 128 0.38 -19.90 -14.85
N SER A 129 1.09 -20.55 -15.77
CA SER A 129 2.32 -20.01 -16.37
C SER A 129 2.11 -18.69 -17.10
N ARG A 130 0.96 -18.50 -17.78
CA ARG A 130 0.64 -17.21 -18.39
C ARG A 130 0.39 -16.13 -17.34
N LYS A 131 -0.31 -16.46 -16.25
CA LYS A 131 -0.52 -15.53 -15.13
C LYS A 131 0.80 -15.12 -14.48
N VAL A 132 1.72 -16.07 -14.26
CA VAL A 132 3.07 -15.77 -13.76
C VAL A 132 3.77 -14.74 -14.66
N LEU A 133 3.73 -14.93 -15.98
CA LEU A 133 4.35 -13.99 -16.93
C LEU A 133 3.68 -12.60 -16.90
N GLU A 134 2.35 -12.56 -16.86
CA GLU A 134 1.58 -11.31 -16.74
C GLU A 134 1.97 -10.55 -15.47
N LYS A 135 2.07 -11.23 -14.32
CA LYS A 135 2.47 -10.63 -13.05
C LYS A 135 3.94 -10.22 -13.02
N GLU A 136 4.84 -11.02 -13.57
CA GLU A 136 6.26 -10.65 -13.69
C GLU A 136 6.45 -9.34 -14.48
N ASN A 137 5.70 -9.17 -15.58
CA ASN A 137 5.72 -7.93 -16.35
C ASN A 137 5.16 -6.76 -15.53
N LYS A 138 4.10 -6.99 -14.73
CA LYS A 138 3.52 -5.96 -13.87
C LYS A 138 4.49 -5.51 -12.77
N ILE A 139 5.18 -6.43 -12.12
CA ILE A 139 6.23 -6.13 -11.13
C ILE A 139 7.30 -5.25 -11.76
N ARG A 140 7.81 -5.64 -12.94
CA ARG A 140 8.85 -4.89 -13.65
C ARG A 140 8.41 -3.47 -14.00
N GLU A 141 7.16 -3.31 -14.43
CA GLU A 141 6.56 -2.01 -14.67
C GLU A 141 6.53 -1.16 -13.39
N LEU A 142 6.11 -1.73 -12.26
CA LEU A 142 6.05 -1.02 -10.97
C LEU A 142 7.45 -0.59 -10.49
N ILE A 143 8.45 -1.45 -10.59
CA ILE A 143 9.86 -1.13 -10.29
C ILE A 143 10.33 0.05 -11.15
N THR A 144 10.06 0.00 -12.47
CA THR A 144 10.46 1.08 -13.40
C THR A 144 9.78 2.40 -13.04
N ARG A 145 8.48 2.37 -12.75
CA ARG A 145 7.69 3.57 -12.40
C ARG A 145 8.18 4.25 -11.13
N LYS A 146 8.74 3.50 -10.17
CA LYS A 146 9.23 4.06 -8.91
C LYS A 146 10.24 5.20 -9.11
N ALA A 147 11.11 5.11 -10.13
CA ALA A 147 12.10 6.13 -10.42
C ALA A 147 11.52 7.51 -10.79
N SER A 148 10.25 7.55 -11.22
CA SER A 148 9.55 8.78 -11.61
C SER A 148 8.64 9.35 -10.51
N LEU A 149 8.58 8.70 -9.34
CA LEU A 149 7.70 9.14 -8.27
C LEU A 149 8.35 10.27 -7.48
N ASP A 150 7.61 11.37 -7.35
CA ASP A 150 7.89 12.37 -6.33
C ASP A 150 7.19 11.97 -5.02
N VAL A 151 7.96 12.00 -3.94
CA VAL A 151 7.50 11.63 -2.59
C VAL A 151 6.78 12.81 -1.93
N ARG A 152 7.08 14.04 -2.33
CA ARG A 152 6.78 15.24 -1.55
C ARG A 152 5.70 16.09 -2.21
N VAL A 153 4.69 16.42 -1.44
CA VAL A 153 3.78 17.54 -1.73
C VAL A 153 3.84 18.48 -0.53
N ALA A 154 3.98 19.77 -0.78
CA ALA A 154 3.75 20.76 0.27
C ALA A 154 2.33 20.57 0.80
N SER A 155 2.17 20.50 2.13
CA SER A 155 0.82 20.48 2.68
C SER A 155 0.19 21.84 2.40
N GLU A 156 -0.77 21.88 1.48
CA GLU A 156 -1.59 23.06 1.29
C GLU A 156 -2.61 23.08 2.44
N LEU A 157 -2.46 24.03 3.35
CA LEU A 157 -3.50 24.31 4.35
C LEU A 157 -4.80 24.55 3.60
N LEU A 158 -5.86 23.83 3.98
CA LEU A 158 -7.15 24.03 3.33
C LEU A 158 -7.68 25.42 3.69
N PRO A 159 -8.36 26.10 2.75
CA PRO A 159 -9.03 27.35 3.04
C PRO A 159 -9.97 27.18 4.24
N ASN A 160 -9.94 28.14 5.16
CA ASN A 160 -10.81 28.12 6.31
C ASN A 160 -12.27 28.34 5.85
N ASP A 161 -13.19 27.49 6.32
CA ASP A 161 -14.60 27.58 5.95
C ASP A 161 -15.30 28.74 6.66
N ILE A 162 -16.13 29.49 5.94
CA ILE A 162 -17.13 30.40 6.54
C ILE A 162 -18.19 29.54 7.23
N LEU A 163 -18.34 29.73 8.54
CA LEU A 163 -19.35 29.02 9.31
C LEU A 163 -20.68 29.79 9.26
N PRO A 164 -21.81 29.13 8.94
CA PRO A 164 -23.11 29.78 8.97
C PRO A 164 -23.42 30.30 10.38
N SER A 165 -23.52 31.62 10.49
CA SER A 165 -23.91 32.32 11.71
C SER A 165 -25.09 33.25 11.45
N LYS A 166 -25.93 33.45 12.47
CA LYS A 166 -27.03 34.43 12.44
C LYS A 166 -26.54 35.73 13.07
N PRO A 167 -27.03 36.91 12.63
CA PRO A 167 -26.72 38.17 13.29
C PRO A 167 -27.07 38.07 14.77
N THR A 168 -26.07 38.22 15.63
CA THR A 168 -26.24 38.04 17.07
C THR A 168 -26.03 39.36 17.80
N VAL A 169 -26.99 39.75 18.64
CA VAL A 169 -26.93 40.97 19.45
C VAL A 169 -26.54 40.60 20.87
N GLY A 170 -25.65 41.38 21.50
CA GLY A 170 -25.28 41.19 22.91
C GLY A 170 -24.03 40.36 23.19
N LEU A 171 -23.43 39.71 22.18
CA LEU A 171 -22.17 38.97 22.33
C LEU A 171 -20.91 39.81 22.03
N ASN A 172 -21.06 41.03 21.51
CA ASN A 172 -19.94 41.86 21.06
C ASN A 172 -18.89 42.12 22.15
N ALA A 173 -19.31 42.39 23.39
CA ALA A 173 -18.36 42.63 24.48
C ALA A 173 -17.50 41.39 24.79
N VAL A 174 -18.12 40.21 24.76
CA VAL A 174 -17.41 38.93 25.00
C VAL A 174 -16.52 38.59 23.82
N LEU A 175 -16.99 38.80 22.58
CA LEU A 175 -16.18 38.63 21.38
C LEU A 175 -14.92 39.50 21.44
N GLN A 176 -15.06 40.79 21.75
CA GLN A 176 -13.91 41.69 21.86
C GLN A 176 -12.95 41.29 22.98
N LEU A 177 -13.47 40.80 24.11
CA LEU A 177 -12.64 40.25 25.19
C LEU A 177 -11.82 39.06 24.70
N VAL A 178 -12.45 38.08 24.04
CA VAL A 178 -11.76 36.89 23.52
C VAL A 178 -10.73 37.26 22.46
N LEU A 179 -11.07 38.15 21.51
CA LEU A 179 -10.14 38.62 20.48
C LEU A 179 -8.93 39.34 21.08
N LYS A 180 -9.12 40.11 22.15
CA LYS A 180 -8.02 40.76 22.88
C LYS A 180 -7.14 39.72 23.57
N SER A 181 -7.73 38.71 24.21
CA SER A 181 -6.99 37.62 24.84
C SER A 181 -6.23 36.76 23.83
N LEU A 182 -6.78 36.53 22.64
CA LEU A 182 -6.08 35.79 21.56
C LEU A 182 -4.94 36.59 20.92
N ALA A 183 -4.89 37.90 21.12
CA ALA A 183 -3.79 38.75 20.68
C ALA A 183 -2.69 38.89 21.75
N ASP A 184 -2.88 38.30 22.93
CA ASP A 184 -1.92 38.32 24.04
C ASP A 184 -1.05 37.06 23.99
N ASP A 185 0.26 37.23 23.76
CA ASP A 185 1.24 36.16 23.62
C ASP A 185 1.43 35.33 24.91
N GLU A 186 0.88 35.76 26.05
CA GLU A 186 0.88 34.98 27.30
C GLU A 186 -0.32 34.03 27.43
N THR A 187 -1.34 34.18 26.59
CA THR A 187 -2.58 33.39 26.67
C THR A 187 -2.56 32.21 25.69
N GLY A 188 -2.35 30.99 26.20
CA GLY A 188 -2.33 29.78 25.38
C GLY A 188 -3.69 29.09 25.15
N ILE A 189 -4.56 29.05 26.16
CA ILE A 189 -5.85 28.33 26.11
C ILE A 189 -6.95 29.18 26.73
N ILE A 190 -8.06 29.35 26.01
CA ILE A 190 -9.24 30.09 26.48
C ILE A 190 -10.42 29.13 26.61
N GLY A 191 -10.96 29.01 27.82
CA GLY A 191 -12.17 28.22 28.10
C GLY A 191 -13.43 29.07 28.06
N ILE A 192 -14.38 28.74 27.17
CA ILE A 192 -15.71 29.38 27.12
C ILE A 192 -16.74 28.41 27.72
N TYR A 193 -17.25 28.71 28.91
CA TYR A 193 -18.20 27.85 29.62
C TYR A 193 -19.47 28.62 30.03
N GLY A 194 -20.55 27.88 30.29
CA GLY A 194 -21.84 28.45 30.66
C GLY A 194 -23.00 27.52 30.33
N MET A 195 -24.21 27.89 30.73
CA MET A 195 -25.42 27.07 30.52
C MET A 195 -25.67 26.78 29.02
N GLY A 196 -26.42 25.70 28.76
CA GLY A 196 -26.97 25.43 27.43
C GLY A 196 -27.82 26.61 26.95
N GLY A 197 -27.76 26.91 25.65
CA GLY A 197 -28.49 28.04 25.06
C GLY A 197 -27.85 29.42 25.24
N ALA A 198 -26.76 29.56 26.00
CA ALA A 198 -26.06 30.83 26.21
C ALA A 198 -25.32 31.40 24.98
N GLY A 199 -25.38 30.74 23.82
CA GLY A 199 -24.75 31.22 22.58
C GLY A 199 -23.24 30.95 22.45
N LYS A 200 -22.66 30.02 23.22
CA LYS A 200 -21.22 29.70 23.17
C LYS A 200 -20.73 29.25 21.79
N THR A 201 -21.42 28.28 21.19
CA THR A 201 -21.13 27.82 19.82
C THR A 201 -21.29 28.96 18.80
N THR A 202 -22.27 29.85 19.01
CA THR A 202 -22.44 31.04 18.17
C THR A 202 -21.25 31.98 18.30
N LEU A 203 -20.80 32.27 19.53
CA LEU A 203 -19.61 33.08 19.79
C LEU A 203 -18.36 32.49 19.11
N LEU A 204 -18.16 31.17 19.21
CA LEU A 204 -17.03 30.51 18.57
C LEU A 204 -17.08 30.63 17.03
N LYS A 205 -18.28 30.54 16.43
CA LYS A 205 -18.46 30.74 14.98
C LYS A 205 -18.14 32.16 14.54
N GLU A 206 -18.55 33.16 15.32
CA GLU A 206 -18.19 34.56 15.08
C GLU A 206 -16.66 34.74 15.15
N ILE A 207 -15.99 34.13 16.13
CA ILE A 207 -14.53 34.14 16.22
C ILE A 207 -13.91 33.55 14.95
N ASN A 208 -14.32 32.34 14.53
CA ASN A 208 -13.82 31.73 13.30
C ASN A 208 -13.94 32.69 12.10
N ASN A 209 -15.12 33.26 11.89
CA ASN A 209 -15.42 34.12 10.75
C ASN A 209 -14.68 35.46 10.79
N GLU A 210 -14.48 36.03 11.98
CA GLU A 210 -13.65 37.23 12.17
C GLU A 210 -12.21 36.98 11.68
N TYR A 211 -11.62 35.84 12.07
CA TYR A 211 -10.28 35.45 11.63
C TYR A 211 -10.22 35.07 10.14
N LEU A 212 -11.32 34.92 9.42
CA LEU A 212 -11.28 34.78 7.95
C LEU A 212 -11.00 36.09 7.22
N THR A 213 -11.36 37.22 7.83
CA THR A 213 -11.31 38.54 7.19
C THR A 213 -10.27 39.47 7.82
N ARG A 214 -9.98 39.25 9.09
CA ARG A 214 -9.01 40.00 9.87
C ARG A 214 -7.58 39.61 9.51
N THR A 215 -6.68 40.58 9.48
CA THR A 215 -5.24 40.30 9.43
C THR A 215 -4.79 39.69 10.76
N HIS A 216 -4.18 38.51 10.69
CA HIS A 216 -3.67 37.78 11.85
C HIS A 216 -2.38 37.04 11.50
N GLU A 217 -1.69 36.54 12.54
CA GLU A 217 -0.41 35.84 12.40
C GLU A 217 -0.55 34.32 12.31
N PHE A 218 -1.75 33.78 12.58
CA PHE A 218 -1.99 32.34 12.45
C PHE A 218 -1.90 31.91 10.98
N GLU A 219 -1.15 30.84 10.73
CA GLU A 219 -1.08 30.18 9.43
C GLU A 219 -2.35 29.34 9.19
N ALA A 220 -2.94 28.77 10.25
CA ALA A 220 -4.14 27.95 10.19
C ALA A 220 -5.18 28.33 11.25
N VAL A 221 -6.47 28.35 10.87
CA VAL A 221 -7.61 28.52 11.79
C VAL A 221 -8.52 27.29 11.66
N ILE A 222 -8.55 26.46 12.70
CA ILE A 222 -9.06 25.10 12.60
C ILE A 222 -10.28 24.93 13.49
N TRP A 223 -11.45 24.71 12.88
CA TRP A 223 -12.67 24.35 13.61
C TRP A 223 -12.81 22.84 13.74
N VAL A 224 -13.00 22.35 14.98
CA VAL A 224 -13.32 20.95 15.26
C VAL A 224 -14.50 20.87 16.22
N THR A 225 -15.54 20.13 15.83
CA THR A 225 -16.64 19.78 16.73
C THR A 225 -16.30 18.46 17.41
N VAL A 226 -16.27 18.48 18.75
CA VAL A 226 -15.91 17.32 19.56
C VAL A 226 -17.16 16.50 19.86
N SER A 227 -18.18 17.00 20.54
CA SER A 227 -19.39 16.22 20.90
C SER A 227 -19.12 14.98 21.78
N LYS A 228 -20.18 14.49 22.43
CA LYS A 228 -20.13 13.52 23.54
C LYS A 228 -19.70 12.10 23.12
N ASP A 229 -19.97 11.73 21.86
CA ASP A 229 -19.73 10.38 21.32
C ASP A 229 -18.43 10.28 20.51
N PHE A 230 -17.60 11.32 20.49
CA PHE A 230 -16.41 11.34 19.62
C PHE A 230 -15.16 10.87 20.35
N GLY A 231 -14.47 9.92 19.72
CA GLY A 231 -13.14 9.48 20.11
C GLY A 231 -12.03 10.39 19.58
N VAL A 232 -10.85 10.25 20.19
CA VAL A 232 -9.59 10.93 19.81
C VAL A 232 -9.29 10.79 18.31
N ASP A 233 -9.59 9.62 17.73
CA ASP A 233 -9.42 9.29 16.31
C ASP A 233 -10.18 10.26 15.39
N ARG A 234 -11.43 10.61 15.71
CA ARG A 234 -12.21 11.55 14.89
C ARG A 234 -11.65 12.96 14.92
N VAL A 235 -11.15 13.40 16.08
CA VAL A 235 -10.47 14.70 16.22
C VAL A 235 -9.20 14.70 15.37
N GLN A 236 -8.42 13.62 15.39
CA GLN A 236 -7.23 13.49 14.54
C GLN A 236 -7.58 13.59 13.05
N TYR A 237 -8.60 12.86 12.59
CA TYR A 237 -9.03 12.93 11.18
C TYR A 237 -9.52 14.31 10.77
N ALA A 238 -10.27 14.99 11.65
CA ALA A 238 -10.70 16.36 11.41
C ALA A 238 -9.50 17.32 11.26
N LEU A 239 -8.50 17.20 12.14
CA LEU A 239 -7.27 18.00 12.07
C LEU A 239 -6.47 17.69 10.80
N LEU A 240 -6.20 16.41 10.52
CA LEU A 240 -5.44 15.99 9.33
C LEU A 240 -6.08 16.52 8.04
N SER A 241 -7.40 16.36 7.93
CA SER A 241 -8.18 16.88 6.81
C SER A 241 -8.01 18.39 6.66
N ARG A 242 -8.19 19.16 7.74
CA ARG A 242 -8.07 20.63 7.74
C ARG A 242 -6.66 21.12 7.41
N LEU A 243 -5.64 20.38 7.85
CA LEU A 243 -4.24 20.71 7.63
C LEU A 243 -3.72 20.27 6.25
N GLY A 244 -4.57 19.64 5.42
CA GLY A 244 -4.15 19.10 4.12
C GLY A 244 -3.24 17.87 4.22
N LEU A 245 -3.23 17.21 5.38
CA LEU A 245 -2.38 16.05 5.66
C LEU A 245 -3.09 14.77 5.20
N SER A 246 -2.42 14.02 4.32
CA SER A 246 -2.94 12.73 3.83
C SER A 246 -3.02 11.69 4.96
N TYR A 247 -4.07 10.88 5.00
CA TYR A 247 -4.17 9.78 5.97
C TYR A 247 -4.89 8.58 5.37
N GLU A 248 -4.66 7.41 5.95
CA GLU A 248 -5.43 6.19 5.70
C GLU A 248 -6.24 5.82 6.95
N GLU A 249 -7.45 5.28 6.78
CA GLU A 249 -8.31 4.86 7.90
C GLU A 249 -7.71 3.70 8.72
N THR A 250 -6.75 2.98 8.13
CA THR A 250 -6.01 1.88 8.75
C THR A 250 -4.78 2.37 9.53
N GLU A 251 -4.44 3.65 9.48
CA GLU A 251 -3.29 4.19 10.24
C GLU A 251 -3.54 4.12 11.74
N ILE A 252 -2.48 3.78 12.48
CA ILE A 252 -2.51 3.62 13.92
C ILE A 252 -2.55 5.02 14.60
N ARG A 253 -3.38 5.17 15.63
CA ARG A 253 -3.63 6.44 16.35
C ARG A 253 -2.36 7.16 16.80
N GLU A 254 -1.38 6.44 17.35
CA GLU A 254 -0.12 6.99 17.84
C GLU A 254 0.72 7.60 16.71
N ARG A 255 0.65 7.00 15.51
CA ARG A 255 1.30 7.54 14.31
C ARG A 255 0.62 8.82 13.85
N LEU A 256 -0.71 8.85 13.83
CA LEU A 256 -1.48 10.07 13.50
C LEU A 256 -1.16 11.21 14.47
N ALA A 257 -1.09 10.91 15.78
CA ALA A 257 -0.72 11.88 16.81
C ALA A 257 0.68 12.45 16.58
N SER A 258 1.66 11.59 16.29
CA SER A 258 3.04 11.99 16.05
C SER A 258 3.18 12.91 14.83
N ARG A 259 2.44 12.61 13.76
CA ARG A 259 2.42 13.41 12.53
C ARG A 259 1.77 14.78 12.76
N LEU A 260 0.60 14.81 13.40
CA LEU A 260 -0.07 16.05 13.79
C LEU A 260 0.83 16.92 14.66
N TYR A 261 1.46 16.32 15.68
CA TYR A 261 2.36 17.04 16.58
C TYR A 261 3.54 17.64 15.83
N SER A 262 4.17 16.86 14.93
CA SER A 262 5.32 17.33 14.17
C SER A 262 4.98 18.45 13.19
N PHE A 263 3.78 18.45 12.61
CA PHE A 263 3.30 19.51 11.75
C PHE A 263 2.94 20.77 12.57
N MET A 264 2.04 20.62 13.54
CA MET A 264 1.45 21.73 14.29
C MET A 264 2.48 22.49 15.15
N ARG A 265 3.57 21.84 15.59
CA ARG A 265 4.65 22.53 16.32
C ARG A 265 5.50 23.49 15.47
N ARG A 266 5.32 23.49 14.14
CA ARG A 266 6.10 24.28 13.18
C ARG A 266 5.33 25.47 12.64
N ILE A 267 4.03 25.52 12.89
CA ILE A 267 3.14 26.55 12.39
C ILE A 267 2.49 27.29 13.56
N LYS A 268 2.14 28.55 13.36
CA LYS A 268 1.30 29.29 14.31
C LYS A 268 -0.17 29.00 14.02
N PHE A 269 -0.95 28.45 14.96
CA PHE A 269 -2.33 28.02 14.68
C PHE A 269 -3.36 28.47 15.72
N LEU A 270 -4.60 28.65 15.27
CA LEU A 270 -5.77 28.86 16.14
C LEU A 270 -6.68 27.63 16.06
N LEU A 271 -6.79 26.87 17.15
CA LEU A 271 -7.65 25.69 17.23
C LEU A 271 -8.94 26.00 18.01
N LEU A 272 -10.09 25.93 17.33
CA LEU A 272 -11.42 26.17 17.87
C LEU A 272 -12.12 24.83 18.10
N LEU A 273 -12.26 24.45 19.36
CA LEU A 273 -12.91 23.20 19.78
C LEU A 273 -14.33 23.47 20.28
N ASP A 274 -15.34 22.95 19.58
CA ASP A 274 -16.77 23.11 19.92
C ASP A 274 -17.34 21.86 20.59
N ASP A 275 -18.37 22.07 21.43
CA ASP A 275 -19.16 21.03 22.07
C ASP A 275 -18.34 20.02 22.92
N ILE A 276 -17.43 20.53 23.75
CA ILE A 276 -16.62 19.72 24.67
C ILE A 276 -17.43 19.35 25.92
N TRP A 277 -17.70 18.05 26.12
CA TRP A 277 -18.43 17.54 27.28
C TRP A 277 -17.52 16.92 28.36
N GLN A 278 -16.35 16.42 27.97
CA GLN A 278 -15.35 15.81 28.85
C GLN A 278 -13.97 16.36 28.47
N GLY A 279 -13.01 16.33 29.40
CA GLY A 279 -11.66 16.79 29.13
C GLY A 279 -11.02 16.02 27.96
N ILE A 280 -10.45 16.74 27.00
CA ILE A 280 -9.78 16.17 25.84
C ILE A 280 -8.28 16.15 26.12
N ASP A 281 -7.68 14.98 25.93
CA ASP A 281 -6.24 14.82 26.02
C ASP A 281 -5.60 15.26 24.69
N LEU A 282 -5.25 16.55 24.62
CA LEU A 282 -4.64 17.17 23.44
C LEU A 282 -3.32 16.52 23.04
N GLU A 283 -2.55 16.02 24.01
CA GLU A 283 -1.30 15.30 23.76
C GLU A 283 -1.57 13.99 23.01
N LYS A 284 -2.57 13.21 23.44
CA LYS A 284 -2.99 12.00 22.72
C LYS A 284 -3.55 12.27 21.32
N VAL A 285 -4.16 13.43 21.11
CA VAL A 285 -4.59 13.85 19.77
C VAL A 285 -3.37 14.18 18.90
N GLY A 286 -2.29 14.69 19.49
CA GLY A 286 -1.11 15.19 18.78
C GLY A 286 -1.11 16.71 18.62
N VAL A 287 -1.85 17.43 19.46
CA VAL A 287 -1.84 18.90 19.49
C VAL A 287 -0.76 19.34 20.50
N PRO A 288 0.24 20.14 20.09
CA PRO A 288 1.26 20.63 21.01
C PRO A 288 0.66 21.59 22.04
N ALA A 289 1.29 21.67 23.21
CA ALA A 289 0.96 22.72 24.17
C ALA A 289 1.32 24.10 23.60
N PRO A 290 0.53 25.15 23.90
CA PRO A 290 0.83 26.51 23.45
C PRO A 290 2.21 26.97 23.94
N ASP A 291 3.02 27.52 23.04
CA ASP A 291 4.29 28.15 23.31
C ASP A 291 4.45 29.44 22.47
N LYS A 292 5.55 30.17 22.62
CA LYS A 292 5.75 31.45 21.90
C LYS A 292 5.95 31.31 20.38
N LYS A 293 6.09 30.08 19.88
CA LYS A 293 6.43 29.76 18.48
C LYS A 293 5.26 29.13 17.72
N ASN A 294 4.24 28.63 18.41
CA ASN A 294 3.10 27.93 17.83
C ASN A 294 1.75 28.61 18.12
#